data_AF-A0A4R7UTS2-F1
#
_entry.id   AF-A0A4R7UTS2-F1
#
_cell.length_a   1.000
_cell.length_b   1.000
_cell.length_c   1.000
_cell.angle_alpha   90.00
_cell.angle_beta   90.00
_cell.angle_gamma   90.00
#
_symmetry.space_group_name_H-M   'P 1'
#
loop_
_entity.id
_entity.type
_entity.pdbx_description
1 polymer ?
#
loop_
_entity_poly.entity_id
_entity_poly.type
_entity_poly.pdbx_seq_one_letter_code
_entity_poly.pdbx_strand_id
1 'polypeptide(L)'
;MNPPPGHGEDVGIDIDGSGIDMYPAPAARMMSEIETVSSDARTEWNSFNPRILDLESRLGNGPLGRPVAAQYNPTAAQIRTYIHTMLNRLNKVSEAGTKAPPLYTDTDMRAGQEFEF
;
A
#
# COMPACT_ATOMS: atom_id res chain seq x y z
N MET A 1 36.79 21.77 -17.15
CA MET A 1 36.30 20.47 -16.64
C MET A 1 34.84 20.40 -17.00
N ASN A 2 34.44 19.46 -17.86
CA ASN A 2 33.03 19.19 -18.12
C ASN A 2 32.49 18.36 -16.95
N PRO A 3 31.32 18.71 -16.37
CA PRO A 3 30.70 17.87 -15.34
C PRO A 3 30.34 16.50 -15.92
N PRO A 4 30.34 15.43 -15.10
CA PRO A 4 29.96 14.10 -15.53
C PRO A 4 28.49 14.08 -15.95
N PRO A 5 28.11 13.23 -16.92
CA PRO A 5 26.72 13.07 -17.32
C PRO A 5 25.93 12.51 -16.13
N GLY A 6 25.05 13.36 -15.58
CA GLY A 6 24.13 12.97 -14.53
C GLY A 6 23.16 11.92 -15.05
N HIS A 7 23.06 10.79 -14.35
CA HIS A 7 22.06 9.77 -14.59
C HIS A 7 20.67 10.42 -14.52
N GLY A 8 19.85 10.22 -15.57
CA GLY A 8 18.48 10.72 -15.65
C GLY A 8 17.49 10.07 -14.67
N GLU A 9 17.96 9.59 -13.51
CA GLU A 9 17.14 8.91 -12.49
C GLU A 9 16.84 9.79 -11.26
N ASP A 10 17.50 10.95 -11.10
CA ASP A 10 17.36 11.82 -9.92
C ASP A 10 16.90 13.24 -10.27
N VAL A 11 16.10 13.41 -11.34
CA VAL A 11 15.49 14.72 -11.63
C VAL A 11 14.34 14.94 -10.65
N GLY A 12 14.55 15.83 -9.70
CA GLY A 12 13.50 16.32 -8.81
C GLY A 12 12.55 17.26 -9.55
N ILE A 13 11.27 17.22 -9.18
CA ILE A 13 10.25 18.17 -9.60
C ILE A 13 10.15 19.24 -8.51
N ASP A 14 10.17 20.50 -8.91
CA ASP A 14 9.96 21.70 -8.09
C ASP A 14 8.76 22.47 -8.68
N ILE A 15 7.66 22.53 -7.93
CA ILE A 15 6.37 23.05 -8.39
C ILE A 15 6.22 24.54 -8.04
N ASP A 16 6.87 25.01 -6.97
CA ASP A 16 6.66 26.36 -6.44
C ASP A 16 7.91 27.25 -6.44
N GLY A 17 9.05 26.73 -6.91
CA GLY A 17 10.32 27.42 -6.99
C GLY A 17 11.03 27.56 -5.64
N SER A 18 10.56 26.84 -4.60
CA SER A 18 11.15 26.85 -3.27
C SER A 18 12.09 25.66 -3.00
N GLY A 19 12.19 24.73 -3.94
CA GLY A 19 13.07 23.56 -3.88
C GLY A 19 12.40 22.30 -4.44
N ILE A 20 13.13 21.18 -4.45
CA ILE A 20 12.60 19.92 -4.98
C ILE A 20 11.47 19.40 -4.07
N ASP A 21 10.25 19.36 -4.60
CA ASP A 21 9.04 18.83 -3.96
C ASP A 21 8.97 17.30 -4.02
N MET A 22 9.47 16.70 -5.10
CA MET A 22 9.39 15.25 -5.28
C MET A 22 10.49 14.72 -6.19
N TYR A 23 11.05 13.57 -5.86
CA TYR A 23 11.85 12.76 -6.78
C TYR A 23 10.99 11.61 -7.32
N PRO A 24 10.53 11.66 -8.59
CA PRO A 24 9.56 10.69 -9.12
C PRO A 24 10.04 9.24 -9.10
N ALA A 25 11.31 8.99 -9.45
CA ALA A 25 11.85 7.63 -9.49
C ALA A 25 11.99 7.00 -8.08
N PRO A 26 12.58 7.69 -7.08
CA PRO A 26 12.52 7.25 -5.69
C PRO A 26 11.09 7.05 -5.17
N ALA A 27 10.17 7.98 -5.46
CA ALA A 27 8.78 7.87 -5.05
C ALA A 27 8.09 6.63 -5.67
N ALA A 28 8.28 6.39 -6.97
CA ALA A 28 7.76 5.22 -7.65
C ALA A 28 8.32 3.91 -7.06
N ARG A 29 9.61 3.87 -6.72
CA ARG A 29 10.24 2.71 -6.06
C ARG A 29 9.61 2.43 -4.70
N MET A 30 9.49 3.45 -3.84
CA MET A 30 8.86 3.30 -2.52
C MET A 30 7.40 2.85 -2.63
N MET A 31 6.66 3.35 -3.62
CA MET A 31 5.27 2.93 -3.84
C MET A 31 5.15 1.48 -4.32
N SER A 32 6.10 1.01 -5.15
CA SER A 32 6.20 -0.39 -5.57
C SER A 32 6.51 -1.32 -4.38
N GLU A 33 7.38 -0.89 -3.45
CA GLU A 33 7.63 -1.62 -2.20
C GLU A 33 6.36 -1.71 -1.33
N ILE A 34 5.62 -0.62 -1.19
CA ILE A 34 4.34 -0.59 -0.46
C ILE A 34 3.30 -1.51 -1.11
N GLU A 35 3.22 -1.52 -2.45
CA GLU A 35 2.34 -2.43 -3.19
C GLU A 35 2.69 -3.89 -2.93
N THR A 36 3.98 -4.22 -2.99
CA THR A 36 4.51 -5.57 -2.71
C THR A 36 4.14 -6.02 -1.30
N VAL A 37 4.46 -5.22 -0.27
CA VAL A 37 4.15 -5.53 1.12
C VAL A 37 2.65 -5.68 1.36
N SER A 38 1.83 -4.85 0.70
CA SER A 38 0.36 -4.93 0.80
C SER A 38 -0.20 -6.21 0.16
N SER A 39 0.38 -6.64 -0.96
CA SER A 39 0.05 -7.90 -1.63
C SER A 39 0.43 -9.11 -0.79
N ASP A 40 1.63 -9.10 -0.20
CA ASP A 40 2.11 -10.17 0.67
C ASP A 40 1.23 -10.31 1.92
N ALA A 41 0.92 -9.19 2.61
CA ALA A 41 0.05 -9.18 3.77
C ALA A 41 -1.35 -9.75 3.47
N ARG A 42 -1.90 -9.44 2.29
CA ARG A 42 -3.18 -10.01 1.83
C ARG A 42 -3.07 -11.50 1.58
N THR A 43 -1.99 -11.94 0.93
CA THR A 43 -1.75 -13.35 0.61
C THR A 43 -1.60 -14.18 1.88
N GLU A 44 -0.79 -13.72 2.83
CA GLU A 44 -0.61 -14.37 4.13
C GLU A 44 -1.93 -14.44 4.89
N TRP A 45 -2.67 -13.33 4.98
CA TRP A 45 -3.98 -13.33 5.64
C TRP A 45 -4.95 -14.33 5.01
N ASN A 46 -5.05 -14.37 3.68
CA ASN A 46 -5.90 -15.31 2.97
C ASN A 46 -5.47 -16.77 3.17
N SER A 47 -4.18 -17.03 3.43
CA SER A 47 -3.68 -18.37 3.74
C SER A 47 -3.98 -18.82 5.19
N PHE A 48 -3.96 -17.89 6.16
CA PHE A 48 -4.15 -18.22 7.58
C PHE A 48 -5.61 -18.12 8.03
N ASN A 49 -6.40 -17.21 7.47
CA ASN A 49 -7.79 -17.00 7.87
C ASN A 49 -8.65 -18.28 7.80
N PRO A 50 -8.56 -19.13 6.76
CA PRO A 50 -9.29 -20.40 6.73
C PRO A 50 -8.87 -21.37 7.85
N ARG A 51 -7.58 -21.38 8.22
CA ARG A 51 -7.06 -22.22 9.32
C ARG A 51 -7.59 -21.76 10.67
N ILE A 52 -7.70 -20.45 10.87
CA ILE A 52 -8.33 -19.86 12.06
C ILE A 52 -9.81 -20.30 12.14
N LEU A 53 -10.55 -20.20 11.03
CA LEU A 53 -11.96 -20.61 10.98
C LEU A 53 -12.15 -22.11 11.24
N ASP A 54 -11.27 -22.97 10.73
CA ASP A 54 -11.29 -24.41 11.02
C ASP A 54 -11.05 -24.68 12.52
N LEU A 55 -10.08 -24.01 13.14
CA LEU A 55 -9.83 -24.12 14.57
C LEU A 55 -11.03 -23.64 15.42
N GLU A 56 -11.65 -22.52 15.04
CA GLU A 56 -12.86 -22.00 15.69
C GLU A 56 -14.02 -23.00 15.62
N SER A 57 -14.23 -23.62 14.46
CA SER A 57 -15.25 -24.66 14.26
C SER A 57 -15.01 -25.87 15.17
N ARG A 58 -13.76 -26.36 15.26
CA ARG A 58 -13.39 -27.49 16.12
C ARG A 58 -13.59 -27.17 17.60
N LEU A 59 -13.19 -25.97 18.02
CA LEU A 59 -13.41 -25.48 19.38
C LEU A 59 -14.91 -25.45 19.72
N GLY A 60 -15.77 -24.95 18.83
CA GLY A 60 -17.21 -24.83 19.07
C GLY A 60 -17.98 -26.15 19.21
N ASN A 61 -17.41 -27.27 18.79
CA ASN A 61 -18.10 -28.58 18.78
C ASN A 61 -17.95 -29.39 20.08
N GLY A 62 -17.10 -28.97 21.03
CA GLY A 62 -16.93 -29.63 22.32
C GLY A 62 -17.96 -29.20 23.39
N PRO A 63 -18.21 -30.02 24.43
CA PRO A 63 -19.12 -29.67 25.53
C PRO A 63 -18.67 -28.43 26.32
N LEU A 64 -17.35 -28.21 26.47
CA LEU A 64 -16.78 -26.97 27.02
C LEU A 64 -16.56 -25.88 25.95
N GLY A 65 -16.69 -26.27 24.68
CA GLY A 65 -16.37 -25.45 23.52
C GLY A 65 -17.47 -24.47 23.13
N ARG A 66 -18.74 -24.87 23.28
CA ARG A 66 -19.89 -24.02 22.94
C ARG A 66 -19.95 -22.72 23.75
N PRO A 67 -19.76 -22.71 25.08
CA PRO A 67 -19.75 -21.48 25.87
C PRO A 67 -18.57 -20.57 25.51
N VAL A 68 -17.39 -21.16 25.27
CA VAL A 68 -16.19 -20.41 24.87
C VAL A 68 -16.37 -19.78 23.50
N ALA A 69 -16.87 -20.53 22.53
CA ALA A 69 -17.16 -20.04 21.19
C ALA A 69 -18.20 -18.91 21.20
N ALA A 70 -19.23 -18.99 22.05
CA ALA A 70 -20.23 -17.93 22.18
C ALA A 70 -19.63 -16.59 22.67
N GLN A 71 -18.61 -16.64 23.53
CA GLN A 71 -17.92 -15.43 24.04
C GLN A 71 -16.82 -14.93 23.08
N TYR A 72 -16.12 -15.86 22.43
CA TYR A 72 -14.95 -15.56 21.60
C TYR A 72 -15.31 -15.16 20.15
N ASN A 73 -16.23 -15.89 19.51
CA ASN A 73 -16.52 -15.75 18.08
C ASN A 73 -16.94 -14.33 17.65
N PRO A 74 -17.74 -13.57 18.43
CA PRO A 74 -18.10 -12.20 18.04
C PRO A 74 -16.89 -11.28 17.90
N THR A 75 -15.97 -11.32 18.87
CA THR A 75 -14.74 -10.51 18.85
C THR A 75 -13.81 -10.96 17.73
N ALA A 76 -13.65 -12.28 17.54
CA ALA A 76 -12.83 -12.81 16.46
C ALA A 76 -13.36 -12.41 15.08
N ALA A 77 -14.68 -12.44 14.89
CA ALA A 77 -15.32 -11.96 13.66
C ALA A 77 -15.07 -10.47 13.42
N GLN A 78 -15.16 -9.62 14.45
CA GLN A 78 -14.85 -8.19 14.33
C GLN A 78 -13.39 -7.95 13.94
N ILE A 79 -12.44 -8.65 14.57
CA ILE A 79 -11.01 -8.55 14.23
C ILE A 79 -10.80 -8.92 12.76
N ARG A 80 -11.40 -10.00 12.27
CA ARG A 80 -11.33 -10.39 10.85
C ARG A 80 -11.85 -9.29 9.92
N THR A 81 -12.99 -8.68 10.26
CA THR A 81 -13.55 -7.56 9.50
C THR A 81 -12.61 -6.35 9.47
N TYR A 82 -11.97 -6.01 10.59
CA TYR A 82 -11.01 -4.92 10.65
C TYR A 82 -9.76 -5.21 9.83
N ILE A 83 -9.22 -6.44 9.89
CA ILE A 83 -8.07 -6.85 9.08
C ILE A 83 -8.42 -6.78 7.59
N HIS A 84 -9.58 -7.30 7.18
CA HIS A 84 -10.03 -7.19 5.79
C HIS A 84 -10.17 -5.73 5.34
N THR A 85 -10.73 -4.87 6.20
CA THR A 85 -10.86 -3.43 5.93
C THR A 85 -9.49 -2.76 5.79
N MET A 86 -8.54 -3.09 6.66
CA MET A 86 -7.17 -2.59 6.62
C MET A 86 -6.47 -2.98 5.32
N LEU A 87 -6.52 -4.26 4.94
CA LEU A 87 -5.92 -4.76 3.70
C LEU A 87 -6.52 -4.08 2.46
N ASN A 88 -7.83 -3.81 2.45
CA ASN A 88 -8.47 -3.07 1.37
C ASN A 88 -8.04 -1.60 1.32
N ARG A 89 -7.84 -0.96 2.48
CA ARG A 89 -7.34 0.42 2.55
C ARG A 89 -5.88 0.50 2.08
N LEU A 90 -5.03 -0.44 2.48
CA LEU A 90 -3.64 -0.51 2.02
C LEU A 90 -3.54 -0.60 0.50
N ASN A 91 -4.37 -1.45 -0.13
CA ASN A 91 -4.41 -1.55 -1.58
C ASN A 91 -4.85 -0.25 -2.28
N LYS A 92 -5.79 0.50 -1.69
CA LYS A 92 -6.19 1.81 -2.24
C LYS A 92 -5.08 2.85 -2.10
N VAL A 93 -4.34 2.81 -1.00
CA VAL A 93 -3.17 3.68 -0.79
C VAL A 93 -2.07 3.33 -1.79
N SER A 94 -1.75 2.05 -1.97
CA SER A 94 -0.74 1.63 -2.94
C SER A 94 -1.14 2.02 -4.36
N GLU A 95 -2.38 1.76 -4.77
CA GLU A 95 -2.89 2.13 -6.10
C GLU A 95 -2.89 3.64 -6.34
N ALA A 96 -3.29 4.44 -5.35
CA ALA A 96 -3.26 5.90 -5.47
C ALA A 96 -1.82 6.42 -5.56
N GLY A 97 -0.93 5.89 -4.73
CA GLY A 97 0.46 6.32 -4.71
C GLY A 97 1.26 5.86 -5.92
N THR A 98 1.01 4.69 -6.51
CA THR A 98 1.66 4.31 -7.78
C THR A 98 1.24 5.20 -8.96
N LYS A 99 0.01 5.74 -8.92
CA LYS A 99 -0.50 6.69 -9.92
C LYS A 99 0.00 8.13 -9.72
N ALA A 100 0.48 8.49 -8.53
CA ALA A 100 0.86 9.86 -8.22
C ALA A 100 2.14 10.34 -8.94
N PRO A 101 3.29 9.61 -8.91
CA PRO A 101 4.52 10.04 -9.58
C PRO A 101 4.34 10.40 -11.07
N PRO A 102 3.68 9.59 -11.92
CA PRO A 102 3.50 9.96 -13.33
C PRO A 102 2.63 11.20 -13.51
N LEU A 103 1.65 11.46 -12.63
CA LEU A 103 0.84 12.69 -12.70
C LEU A 103 1.69 13.94 -12.45
N TYR A 104 2.63 13.86 -11.51
CA TYR A 104 3.57 14.96 -11.26
C TYR A 104 4.53 15.15 -12.44
N THR A 105 5.10 14.07 -12.99
CA THR A 105 5.97 14.16 -14.19
C THR A 105 5.24 14.76 -15.39
N ASP A 106 4.01 14.33 -15.66
CA ASP A 106 3.20 14.90 -16.75
C ASP A 106 2.90 16.38 -16.54
N THR A 107 2.69 16.81 -15.29
CA THR A 107 2.43 18.21 -14.95
C THR A 107 3.67 19.07 -15.17
N ASP A 108 4.83 18.60 -14.70
CA ASP A 108 6.13 19.26 -14.89
C ASP A 108 6.48 19.42 -16.37
N MET A 109 6.33 18.36 -17.17
CA MET A 109 6.55 18.40 -18.62
C MET A 109 5.68 19.43 -19.34
N ARG A 110 4.40 19.57 -18.94
CA ARG A 110 3.50 20.56 -19.53
C ARG A 110 3.88 21.98 -19.13
N ALA A 111 4.23 22.20 -17.87
CA ALA A 111 4.70 23.50 -17.41
C ALA A 111 5.94 23.94 -18.20
N GLY A 112 6.92 23.04 -18.41
CA GLY A 112 8.11 23.33 -19.20
C GLY A 112 7.83 23.75 -20.65
N GLN A 113 6.79 23.18 -21.29
CA GLN A 113 6.39 23.53 -22.66
C GLN A 113 5.76 24.92 -22.79
N GLU A 114 5.14 25.44 -21.72
CA GLU A 114 4.52 26.78 -21.73
C GLU A 114 5.55 27.92 -21.58
N PHE A 115 6.80 27.60 -21.21
CA PHE A 115 7.89 28.58 -21.01
C PHE A 115 8.90 28.66 -22.17
N GLU A 116 8.80 27.80 -23.20
CA GLU A 116 9.64 27.92 -24.40
C GLU A 116 9.12 29.06 -25.30
N PHE A 117 9.79 30.23 -25.23
CA PHE A 117 9.65 31.37 -26.16
C PHE A 117 10.78 31.38 -27.20
#